data_AF-A0A497C5E8-F1
#
_entry.id   AF-A0A497C5E8-F1
#
_cell.length_a   1.000
_cell.length_b   1.000
_cell.length_c   1.000
_cell.angle_alpha   90.00
_cell.angle_beta   90.00
_cell.angle_gamma   90.00
#
_symmetry.space_group_name_H-M   'P 1'
#
loop_
_entity.id
_entity.type
_entity.pdbx_description
1 polymer ?
#
loop_
_entity_poly.entity_id
_entity_poly.type
_entity_poly.pdbx_seq_one_letter_code
_entity_poly.pdbx_strand_id
1 'polypeptide(L)'
;MEPGSLLIVIFLFFLSGLFVLRPFLVHTANWGRAGRTMRDSLVAERERLLHAIEEIDLEYELKKISSEEHTRNRDILLSDAARVLKELDSLPKSSSAKKKKTAPVQDEDHLERMIADRRKQLKGEMSLTCSHCGESVEEGAQYCSHCGGAL
;
A
#
# COMPACT_ATOMS: atom_id res chain seq x y z
N MET A 1 -44.22 -34.38 -4.97
CA MET A 1 -43.40 -33.39 -5.71
C MET A 1 -43.24 -33.89 -7.13
N GLU A 2 -43.52 -33.05 -8.12
CA GLU A 2 -43.32 -33.42 -9.52
C GLU A 2 -41.82 -33.66 -9.77
N PRO A 3 -41.43 -34.78 -10.41
CA PRO A 3 -40.02 -35.14 -10.59
C PRO A 3 -39.21 -34.06 -11.33
N GLY A 4 -39.87 -33.22 -12.14
CA GLY A 4 -39.25 -32.09 -12.83
C GLY A 4 -38.75 -30.98 -11.91
N SER A 5 -39.46 -30.67 -10.83
CA SER A 5 -39.06 -29.61 -9.88
C SER A 5 -37.81 -30.00 -9.11
N LEU A 6 -37.70 -31.28 -8.73
CA LEU A 6 -36.54 -31.81 -8.01
C LEU A 6 -35.25 -31.70 -8.85
N LEU A 7 -35.33 -31.98 -10.15
CA LEU A 7 -34.19 -31.89 -11.07
C LEU A 7 -33.67 -30.47 -11.23
N ILE A 8 -34.57 -29.47 -11.27
CA ILE A 8 -34.20 -28.06 -11.41
C ILE A 8 -33.44 -27.58 -10.17
N VAL A 9 -33.92 -27.93 -8.97
CA VAL A 9 -33.28 -27.53 -7.70
C VAL A 9 -31.88 -28.15 -7.59
N ILE A 10 -31.73 -29.43 -7.94
CA ILE A 10 -30.42 -30.11 -7.91
C ILE A 10 -29.46 -29.47 -8.91
N PHE A 11 -29.91 -29.20 -10.14
CA PHE A 11 -29.08 -28.58 -11.16
C PHE A 11 -28.55 -27.21 -10.73
N LEU A 12 -29.43 -26.36 -10.18
CA LEU A 12 -29.05 -25.06 -9.63
C LEU A 12 -28.04 -25.19 -8.49
N PHE A 13 -28.27 -26.12 -7.57
CA PHE A 13 -27.38 -26.37 -6.44
C PHE A 13 -25.97 -26.78 -6.88
N PHE A 14 -25.88 -27.69 -7.86
CA PHE A 14 -24.59 -28.11 -8.43
C PHE A 14 -23.88 -26.97 -9.15
N LEU A 15 -24.60 -26.14 -9.90
CA LEU A 15 -24.03 -25.03 -10.65
C LEU A 15 -23.54 -23.92 -9.70
N SER A 16 -24.29 -23.62 -8.64
CA SER A 16 -23.83 -22.73 -7.57
C SER A 16 -22.63 -23.31 -6.81
N GLY A 17 -22.67 -24.61 -6.52
CA GLY A 17 -21.59 -25.32 -5.84
C GLY A 17 -20.30 -25.25 -6.63
N LEU A 18 -20.35 -25.56 -7.94
CA LEU A 18 -19.20 -25.44 -8.84
C LEU A 18 -18.69 -24.01 -8.96
N PHE A 19 -19.58 -23.02 -8.99
CA PHE A 19 -19.18 -21.61 -9.05
C PHE A 19 -18.42 -21.18 -7.79
N VAL A 20 -18.88 -21.58 -6.60
CA VAL A 20 -18.23 -21.29 -5.31
C VAL A 20 -16.96 -22.12 -5.11
N LEU A 21 -16.89 -23.35 -5.63
CA LEU A 21 -15.68 -24.20 -5.55
C LEU A 21 -14.60 -23.78 -6.56
N ARG A 22 -14.97 -23.08 -7.64
CA ARG A 22 -14.04 -22.61 -8.67
C ARG A 22 -12.81 -21.86 -8.14
N PRO A 23 -12.89 -20.90 -7.21
CA PRO A 23 -11.70 -20.24 -6.64
C PRO A 23 -10.76 -21.19 -5.90
N PHE A 24 -11.26 -22.31 -5.38
CA PHE A 24 -10.45 -23.32 -4.69
C PHE A 24 -9.74 -24.27 -5.66
N LEU A 25 -10.39 -24.65 -6.77
CA LEU A 25 -9.80 -25.54 -7.78
C LEU A 25 -8.89 -24.79 -8.76
N VAL A 26 -9.19 -23.53 -9.06
CA VAL A 26 -8.34 -22.67 -9.88
C VAL A 26 -7.28 -22.04 -8.97
N HIS A 27 -6.46 -22.88 -8.33
CA HIS A 27 -5.13 -22.45 -7.93
C HIS A 27 -4.38 -22.20 -9.22
N THR A 28 -4.50 -20.98 -9.75
CA THR A 28 -3.75 -20.57 -10.93
C THR A 28 -2.31 -20.97 -10.66
N ALA A 29 -1.79 -21.92 -11.44
CA ALA A 29 -0.37 -22.25 -11.50
C ALA A 29 0.33 -20.99 -11.99
N ASN A 30 0.49 -20.05 -11.06
CA ASN A 30 0.93 -18.71 -11.30
C ASN A 30 2.44 -18.81 -11.30
N TRP A 31 2.99 -19.25 -12.42
CA TRP A 31 4.43 -19.24 -12.71
C TRP A 31 5.04 -17.85 -12.43
N GLY A 32 4.24 -16.78 -12.44
CA GLY A 32 4.63 -15.43 -12.00
C GLY A 32 4.49 -15.15 -10.49
N ARG A 33 4.24 -16.14 -9.62
CA ARG A 33 4.23 -15.99 -8.16
C ARG A 33 5.63 -16.17 -7.57
N ALA A 34 6.43 -17.11 -8.09
CA ALA A 34 7.81 -17.32 -7.63
C ALA A 34 8.72 -16.09 -7.86
N GLY A 35 8.60 -15.43 -9.02
CA GLY A 35 9.32 -14.18 -9.29
C GLY A 35 8.80 -12.98 -8.47
N ARG A 36 7.50 -12.99 -8.09
CA ARG A 36 6.93 -11.99 -7.17
C ARG A 36 7.43 -12.21 -5.75
N THR A 37 7.37 -13.43 -5.23
CA THR A 37 7.82 -13.77 -3.88
C THR A 37 9.30 -13.47 -3.68
N MET A 38 10.15 -13.72 -4.69
CA MET A 38 11.57 -13.37 -4.65
C MET A 38 11.81 -11.86 -4.65
N ARG A 39 11.07 -11.10 -5.48
CA ARG A 39 11.16 -9.63 -5.46
C ARG A 39 10.67 -9.08 -4.12
N ASP A 40 9.55 -9.58 -3.62
CA ASP A 40 8.94 -9.16 -2.36
C ASP A 40 9.89 -9.44 -1.18
N SER A 41 10.57 -10.59 -1.16
CA SER A 41 11.58 -10.89 -0.14
C SER A 41 12.77 -9.94 -0.20
N LEU A 42 13.25 -9.58 -1.40
CA LEU A 42 14.34 -8.61 -1.56
C LEU A 42 13.93 -7.19 -1.17
N VAL A 43 12.68 -6.80 -1.44
CA VAL A 43 12.13 -5.51 -0.98
C VAL A 43 12.05 -5.47 0.54
N ALA A 44 11.61 -6.56 1.17
CA ALA A 44 11.58 -6.67 2.63
C ALA A 44 13.00 -6.66 3.24
N GLU A 45 13.99 -7.25 2.56
CA GLU A 45 15.39 -7.17 2.99
C GLU A 45 15.94 -5.74 2.90
N ARG A 46 15.66 -5.04 1.80
CA ARG A 46 16.01 -3.61 1.64
C ARG A 46 15.45 -2.78 2.78
N GLU A 47 14.16 -2.94 3.10
CA GLU A 47 13.52 -2.17 4.17
C GLU A 47 14.16 -2.44 5.53
N ARG A 48 14.46 -3.70 5.83
CA ARG A 48 15.17 -4.09 7.06
C ARG A 48 16.54 -3.44 7.17
N LEU A 49 17.32 -3.42 6.09
CA LEU A 49 18.64 -2.79 6.07
C LEU A 49 18.57 -1.26 6.21
N LEU A 50 17.59 -0.61 5.57
CA LEU A 50 17.39 0.83 5.71
C LEU A 50 17.01 1.21 7.15
N HIS A 51 16.10 0.45 7.76
CA HIS A 51 15.75 0.66 9.16
C HIS A 51 16.94 0.45 10.09
N ALA A 52 17.79 -0.55 9.84
CA ALA A 52 18.99 -0.77 10.62
C ALA A 52 20.00 0.40 10.51
N ILE A 53 20.11 1.02 9.33
CA ILE A 53 20.94 2.22 9.14
C ILE A 53 20.35 3.41 9.91
N GLU A 54 19.03 3.59 9.86
CA GLU A 54 18.36 4.65 10.62
C GLU A 54 18.54 4.48 12.13
N GLU A 55 18.41 3.24 12.62
CA GLU A 55 18.59 2.91 14.03
C GLU A 55 20.00 3.22 14.52
N ILE A 56 21.04 2.84 13.76
CA ILE A 56 22.42 3.13 14.17
C ILE A 56 22.77 4.62 14.07
N ASP A 57 22.23 5.32 13.06
CA ASP A 57 22.37 6.78 12.94
C ASP A 57 21.73 7.47 14.17
N LEU A 58 20.55 7.00 14.60
CA LEU A 58 19.88 7.48 15.81
C LEU A 58 20.70 7.18 17.08
N GLU A 59 21.27 5.98 17.21
CA GLU A 59 22.11 5.64 18.36
C GLU A 59 23.34 6.55 18.48
N TYR A 60 23.94 6.94 17.35
CA TYR A 60 25.04 7.89 17.31
C TYR A 60 24.58 9.31 17.68
N GLU A 61 23.45 9.77 17.16
CA GLU A 61 22.86 11.07 17.53
C GLU A 61 22.55 11.15 19.03
N LEU A 62 22.06 10.04 19.60
CA LEU A 62 21.82 9.87 21.04
C LEU A 62 23.11 9.66 21.85
N LYS A 63 24.29 9.68 21.21
CA LYS A 63 25.61 9.49 21.81
C LYS A 63 25.75 8.18 22.58
N LYS A 64 25.02 7.12 22.17
CA LYS A 64 25.12 5.78 22.76
C LYS A 64 26.35 5.03 22.26
N ILE A 65 26.79 5.30 21.03
CA ILE A 65 27.90 4.62 20.38
C ILE A 65 28.98 5.63 19.96
N SER A 66 30.22 5.14 19.82
CA SER A 66 31.35 5.96 19.37
C SER A 66 31.30 6.23 17.85
N SER A 67 31.97 7.29 17.39
CA SER A 67 32.03 7.61 15.95
C SER A 67 32.76 6.55 15.12
N GLU A 68 33.74 5.86 15.71
CA GLU A 68 34.47 4.77 15.03
C GLU A 68 33.58 3.55 14.82
N GLU A 69 32.81 3.17 15.84
CA GLU A 69 31.86 2.06 15.79
C GLU A 69 30.70 2.35 14.84
N HIS A 70 30.15 3.56 14.89
CA HIS A 70 29.12 4.03 13.97
C HIS A 70 29.58 3.90 12.51
N THR A 71 30.74 4.47 12.17
CA THR A 71 31.29 4.44 10.80
C THR A 71 31.48 3.00 10.32
N ARG A 72 32.11 2.15 11.14
CA ARG A 72 32.38 0.75 10.80
C ARG A 72 31.10 -0.04 10.51
N ASN A 73 30.12 0.05 11.41
CA ASN A 73 28.88 -0.71 11.28
C ASN A 73 28.00 -0.17 10.14
N ARG A 74 28.00 1.15 9.95
CA ARG A 74 27.28 1.81 8.84
C ARG A 74 27.83 1.41 7.48
N ASP A 75 29.15 1.34 7.33
CA ASP A 75 29.79 0.90 6.08
C ASP A 75 29.40 -0.54 5.72
N ILE A 76 29.32 -1.44 6.72
CA ILE A 76 28.86 -2.82 6.53
C ILE A 76 27.41 -2.83 6.02
N LEU A 77 26.50 -2.15 6.71
CA LEU A 77 25.08 -2.09 6.34
C LEU A 77 24.86 -1.46 4.96
N LEU A 78 25.62 -0.40 4.62
CA LEU A 78 25.57 0.22 3.30
C LEU A 78 26.02 -0.72 2.18
N SER A 79 27.08 -1.49 2.42
CA SER A 79 27.56 -2.47 1.45
C SER A 79 26.53 -3.59 1.20
N ASP A 80 25.85 -4.05 2.25
CA ASP A 80 24.79 -5.04 2.16
C ASP A 80 23.54 -4.47 1.44
N ALA A 81 23.15 -3.23 1.76
CA ALA A 81 22.03 -2.55 1.12
C ALA A 81 22.30 -2.35 -0.38
N ALA A 82 23.52 -1.96 -0.76
CA ALA A 82 23.93 -1.81 -2.15
C ALA A 82 23.85 -3.14 -2.92
N ARG A 83 24.22 -4.25 -2.28
CA ARG A 83 24.11 -5.60 -2.85
C ARG A 83 22.64 -5.98 -3.12
N VAL A 84 21.75 -5.77 -2.16
CA VAL A 84 20.31 -6.09 -2.30
C VAL A 84 19.66 -5.22 -3.38
N LEU A 85 19.98 -3.93 -3.43
CA LEU A 85 19.48 -3.02 -4.46
C LEU A 85 19.93 -3.45 -5.87
N LYS A 86 21.19 -3.87 -6.01
CA LYS A 86 21.70 -4.41 -7.28
C LYS A 86 20.95 -5.68 -7.71
N GLU A 87 20.63 -6.55 -6.77
CA GLU A 87 19.84 -7.76 -7.04
C GLU A 87 18.41 -7.40 -7.48
N LEU A 88 17.77 -6.43 -6.82
CA LEU A 88 16.46 -5.90 -7.22
C LEU A 88 16.45 -5.28 -8.61
N ASP A 89 17.51 -4.57 -8.99
CA ASP A 89 17.66 -3.99 -10.33
C ASP A 89 17.93 -5.04 -11.40
N SER A 90 18.59 -6.16 -11.03
CA SER A 90 18.82 -7.29 -11.94
C SER A 90 17.55 -8.08 -12.24
N LEU A 91 16.57 -8.06 -11.32
CA LEU A 91 15.27 -8.66 -11.58
C LEU A 91 14.55 -7.86 -12.67
N PRO A 92 13.96 -8.53 -13.66
CA PRO A 92 13.19 -7.83 -14.68
C PRO A 92 12.14 -6.96 -13.98
N LYS A 93 12.22 -5.65 -14.19
CA LYS A 93 11.08 -4.75 -13.89
C LYS A 93 9.90 -5.40 -14.59
N SER A 94 8.80 -5.63 -13.88
CA SER A 94 7.62 -6.32 -14.43
C SER A 94 6.92 -5.55 -15.58
N SER A 95 7.63 -4.63 -16.22
CA SER A 95 7.39 -4.11 -17.56
C SER A 95 7.47 -5.23 -18.59
N SER A 96 6.36 -5.96 -18.71
CA SER A 96 5.85 -6.70 -19.89
C SER A 96 5.02 -7.93 -19.50
N ALA A 97 4.55 -8.04 -18.25
CA ALA A 97 3.35 -8.80 -17.98
C ALA A 97 2.16 -8.03 -18.56
N LYS A 98 1.93 -8.23 -19.87
CA LYS A 98 0.68 -8.04 -20.60
C LYS A 98 -0.47 -7.81 -19.63
N LYS A 99 -0.97 -6.56 -19.61
CA LYS A 99 -2.18 -6.05 -18.96
C LYS A 99 -3.34 -7.04 -19.10
N LYS A 100 -3.33 -8.12 -18.33
CA LYS A 100 -4.42 -9.08 -18.21
C LYS A 100 -5.27 -8.52 -17.07
N LYS A 101 -6.31 -7.81 -17.51
CA LYS A 101 -7.35 -7.17 -16.72
C LYS A 101 -7.65 -7.96 -15.45
N THR A 102 -7.15 -7.48 -14.32
CA THR A 102 -7.67 -7.83 -13.00
C THR A 102 -7.85 -6.48 -12.32
N ALA A 103 -9.08 -5.96 -12.42
CA ALA A 103 -9.59 -4.69 -11.90
C ALA A 103 -8.78 -3.41 -12.26
N PRO A 104 -9.43 -2.31 -12.65
CA PRO A 104 -8.75 -1.17 -13.22
C PRO A 104 -7.96 -0.40 -12.15
N VAL A 105 -6.63 -0.40 -12.27
CA VAL A 105 -5.85 0.83 -12.04
C VAL A 105 -6.16 1.78 -13.21
N GLN A 106 -7.41 2.25 -13.27
CA GLN A 106 -7.86 3.37 -14.12
C GLN A 106 -8.15 4.61 -13.28
N ASP A 107 -7.90 4.54 -11.98
CA ASP A 107 -8.42 5.53 -11.07
C ASP A 107 -7.34 6.31 -10.34
N GLU A 108 -6.08 6.40 -10.81
CA GLU A 108 -5.23 7.50 -10.32
C GLU A 108 -5.88 8.83 -10.72
N ASP A 109 -6.20 9.00 -12.02
CA ASP A 109 -6.92 10.19 -12.51
C ASP A 109 -8.33 10.34 -11.92
N HIS A 110 -9.06 9.24 -11.70
CA HIS A 110 -10.41 9.30 -11.13
C HIS A 110 -10.38 9.55 -9.63
N LEU A 111 -9.44 8.95 -8.88
CA LEU A 111 -9.23 9.22 -7.47
C LEU A 111 -8.78 10.66 -7.28
N GLU A 112 -7.86 11.17 -8.11
CA GLU A 112 -7.46 12.57 -8.08
C GLU A 112 -8.64 13.50 -8.38
N ARG A 113 -9.51 13.15 -9.35
CA ARG A 113 -10.76 13.89 -9.61
C ARG A 113 -11.71 13.83 -8.42
N MET A 114 -11.94 12.67 -7.83
CA MET A 114 -12.78 12.50 -6.64
C MET A 114 -12.25 13.31 -5.45
N ILE A 115 -10.93 13.33 -5.23
CA ILE A 115 -10.28 14.13 -4.19
C ILE A 115 -10.45 15.62 -4.50
N ALA A 116 -10.26 16.05 -5.75
CA ALA A 116 -10.43 17.44 -6.15
C ALA A 116 -11.88 17.92 -5.98
N ASP A 117 -12.85 17.11 -6.36
CA ASP A 117 -14.27 17.42 -6.20
C ASP A 117 -14.67 17.47 -4.72
N ARG A 118 -14.18 16.52 -3.91
CA ARG A 118 -14.38 16.56 -2.46
C ARG A 118 -13.78 17.82 -1.82
N ARG A 119 -12.56 18.22 -2.22
CA ARG A 119 -11.91 19.44 -1.75
C ARG A 119 -12.71 20.71 -2.11
N LYS A 120 -13.34 20.75 -3.28
CA LYS A 120 -14.20 21.88 -3.68
C LYS A 120 -15.47 21.96 -2.83
N GLN A 121 -16.10 20.82 -2.55
CA GLN A 121 -17.29 20.77 -1.69
C GLN A 121 -16.97 21.31 -0.29
N LEU A 122 -15.88 20.84 0.32
CA LEU A 122 -15.46 21.29 1.65
C LEU A 122 -15.16 22.80 1.70
N LYS A 123 -14.51 23.35 0.67
CA LYS A 123 -14.28 24.80 0.58
C LYS A 123 -15.57 25.63 0.51
N GLY A 124 -16.66 25.06 0.00
CA GLY A 124 -17.97 25.72 -0.02
C GLY A 124 -18.69 25.70 1.34
N GLU A 125 -18.34 24.76 2.21
CA GLU A 125 -18.89 24.60 3.57
C GLU A 125 -18.07 25.33 4.65
N MET A 126 -16.94 25.94 4.28
CA MET A 126 -16.08 26.75 5.16
C MET A 126 -16.59 28.20 5.23
N SER A 127 -17.36 28.54 6.27
CA SER A 127 -17.93 29.88 6.45
C SER A 127 -17.32 30.67 7.62
N LEU A 128 -16.66 30.00 8.57
CA LEU A 128 -16.09 30.62 9.77
C LEU A 128 -14.61 30.93 9.57
N THR A 129 -14.06 31.87 10.34
CA THR A 129 -12.62 32.18 10.32
C THR A 129 -12.04 31.93 11.71
N CYS A 130 -10.94 31.19 11.77
CA CYS A 130 -10.23 30.92 13.02
C CYS A 130 -9.65 32.22 13.60
N SER A 131 -9.99 32.53 14.85
CA SER A 131 -9.48 33.71 15.56
C SER A 131 -7.98 33.66 15.87
N HIS A 132 -7.38 32.45 15.88
CA HIS A 132 -5.97 32.28 16.23
C HIS A 132 -5.03 32.40 15.02
N CYS A 133 -5.40 31.85 13.86
CA CYS A 133 -4.53 31.81 12.66
C CYS A 133 -5.13 32.47 11.41
N GLY A 134 -6.41 32.85 11.44
CA GLY A 134 -7.08 33.50 10.30
C GLY A 134 -7.55 32.55 9.19
N GLU A 135 -7.42 31.23 9.36
CA GLU A 135 -7.84 30.25 8.35
C GLU A 135 -9.36 30.04 8.32
N SER A 136 -9.93 29.74 7.15
CA SER A 136 -11.36 29.42 7.03
C SER A 136 -11.66 28.02 7.60
N VAL A 137 -12.71 27.88 8.38
CA VAL A 137 -13.10 26.62 9.03
C VAL A 137 -14.57 26.28 8.78
N GLU A 138 -14.86 24.98 8.77
CA GLU A 138 -16.18 24.38 8.60
C GLU A 138 -17.12 24.72 9.77
N GLU A 139 -18.41 24.91 9.47
CA GLU A 139 -19.44 25.11 10.49
C GLU A 139 -19.57 23.88 11.41
N GLY A 140 -19.36 24.07 12.72
CA GLY A 140 -19.44 23.00 13.72
C GLY A 140 -18.11 22.31 14.05
N ALA A 141 -16.99 22.75 13.48
CA ALA A 141 -15.67 22.28 13.89
C ALA A 141 -15.35 22.71 15.33
N GLN A 142 -14.86 21.78 16.16
CA GLN A 142 -14.41 22.08 17.53
C GLN A 142 -12.97 22.64 17.57
N TYR A 143 -12.17 22.34 16.55
CA TYR A 143 -10.76 22.70 16.45
C TYR A 143 -10.41 23.10 15.00
N CYS A 144 -9.44 24.01 14.85
CA CYS A 144 -8.91 24.42 13.56
C CYS A 144 -7.97 23.33 12.99
N SER A 145 -8.21 22.89 11.76
CA SER A 145 -7.38 21.89 11.07
C SER A 145 -5.97 22.39 10.69
N HIS A 146 -5.74 23.71 10.69
CA HIS A 146 -4.44 24.32 10.37
C HIS A 146 -3.55 24.54 11.60
N CYS A 147 -4.09 25.14 12.67
CA CYS A 147 -3.29 25.49 13.87
C CYS A 147 -3.61 24.65 15.11
N GLY A 148 -4.66 23.81 15.09
CA GLY A 148 -5.09 23.01 16.23
C GLY A 148 -5.79 23.79 17.35
N GLY A 149 -5.96 25.11 17.21
CA GLY A 149 -6.67 25.94 18.20
C GLY A 149 -8.16 25.60 18.28
N ALA A 150 -8.74 25.69 19.47
CA ALA A 150 -10.19 25.58 19.65
C ALA A 150 -10.91 26.78 19.01
N LEU A 151 -12.06 26.55 18.37
CA LEU A 151 -12.84 27.55 17.63
C LEU A 151 -13.93 28.20 18.47
#